data_AF-V5I6S9-F1
#
_entry.id   AF-V5I6S9-F1
#
_cell.length_a   1.000
_cell.length_b   1.000
_cell.length_c   1.000
_cell.angle_alpha   90.00
_cell.angle_beta   90.00
_cell.angle_gamma   90.00
#
_symmetry.space_group_name_H-M   'P 1'
#
loop_
_entity.id
_entity.type
_entity.pdbx_description
1 polymer ?
#
loop_
_entity_poly.entity_id
_entity_poly.type
_entity_poly.pdbx_seq_one_letter_code
_entity_poly.pdbx_strand_id
1 'polypeptide(L)'
;GGEYYGFVNFGVAMDNTENSFANKALVFMLVCINDTWKVPMGYYFINSLNSEQKVELLRKCIREVNKCGIIISNITFDGCPTNFTMSLLLGANLRNISNVKPCITVEDTIIFVILDPSHMMKLVRNCFGEYIILINGNGEEIN
;
A
#
# COMPACT_ATOMS: atom_id res chain seq x y z
N GLY A 1 -1.97 2.25 -33.49
CA GLY A 1 -1.26 2.73 -32.28
C GLY A 1 -0.08 1.82 -32.08
N GLY A 2 1.11 2.35 -31.86
CA GLY A 2 2.30 1.53 -31.60
C GLY A 2 2.23 0.90 -30.20
N GLU A 3 2.72 -0.33 -30.09
CA GLU A 3 2.99 -0.95 -28.79
C GLU A 3 4.31 -0.40 -28.25
N TYR A 4 4.28 0.19 -27.06
CA TYR A 4 5.44 0.74 -26.38
C TYR A 4 5.76 -0.16 -25.19
N TYR A 5 7.00 -0.67 -25.13
CA TYR A 5 7.48 -1.53 -24.05
C TYR A 5 8.54 -0.81 -23.22
N GLY A 6 8.45 -0.94 -21.91
CA GLY A 6 9.44 -0.44 -20.95
C GLY A 6 9.89 -1.55 -20.00
N PHE A 7 11.17 -1.56 -19.65
CA PHE A 7 11.73 -2.49 -18.67
C PHE A 7 11.43 -2.05 -17.24
N VAL A 8 11.48 -3.00 -16.31
CA VAL A 8 11.44 -2.69 -14.87
C VAL A 8 12.54 -1.69 -14.52
N ASN A 9 12.17 -0.64 -13.79
CA ASN A 9 13.12 0.39 -13.36
C ASN A 9 12.75 0.88 -11.96
N PHE A 10 13.58 0.50 -10.99
CA PHE A 10 13.44 0.92 -9.59
C PHE A 10 14.17 2.23 -9.27
N GLY A 11 14.89 2.84 -10.22
CA GLY A 11 15.64 4.09 -10.00
C GLY A 11 16.74 3.99 -8.93
N VAL A 12 17.12 2.78 -8.51
CA VAL A 12 18.17 2.48 -7.53
C VAL A 12 18.89 1.21 -8.00
N ALA A 13 20.14 0.99 -7.56
CA ALA A 13 20.89 -0.26 -7.74
C ALA A 13 20.31 -1.40 -6.87
N MET A 14 19.00 -1.62 -6.94
CA MET A 14 18.44 -2.92 -6.62
C MET A 14 18.71 -3.84 -7.80
N ASP A 15 18.88 -5.12 -7.53
CA ASP A 15 19.26 -6.13 -8.51
C ASP A 15 18.26 -6.12 -9.68
N ASN A 16 18.56 -5.34 -10.73
CA ASN A 16 17.77 -5.23 -11.96
C ASN A 16 18.01 -6.48 -12.83
N THR A 17 18.06 -7.65 -12.21
CA THR A 17 18.33 -8.93 -12.86
C THR A 17 17.13 -9.43 -13.66
N GLU A 18 15.95 -8.83 -13.47
CA GLU A 18 14.77 -9.11 -14.27
C GLU A 18 14.76 -8.27 -15.56
N ASN A 19 15.12 -8.89 -16.68
CA ASN A 19 14.76 -8.44 -18.04
C ASN A 19 13.25 -8.61 -18.31
N SER A 20 12.41 -8.37 -17.30
CA SER A 20 10.96 -8.51 -17.40
C SER A 20 10.35 -7.20 -17.90
N PHE A 21 9.33 -7.31 -18.76
CA PHE A 21 8.55 -6.15 -19.17
C PHE A 21 7.72 -5.65 -18.00
N ALA A 22 7.74 -4.34 -17.77
CA ALA A 22 6.86 -3.73 -16.79
C ALA A 22 5.40 -3.79 -17.27
N ASN A 23 4.49 -4.16 -16.36
CA ASN A 23 3.05 -4.22 -16.63
C ASN A 23 2.23 -3.33 -15.67
N LYS A 24 2.90 -2.70 -14.70
CA LYS A 24 2.30 -1.82 -13.68
C LYS A 24 3.21 -0.61 -13.47
N ALA A 25 2.60 0.47 -13.00
CA ALA A 25 3.31 1.62 -12.45
C ALA A 25 2.90 1.78 -10.98
N LEU A 26 3.87 1.67 -10.08
CA LEU A 26 3.69 2.03 -8.68
C LEU A 26 3.95 3.52 -8.53
N VAL A 27 3.01 4.26 -7.94
CA VAL A 27 3.12 5.70 -7.71
C VAL A 27 2.97 5.97 -6.22
N PHE A 28 3.92 6.70 -5.64
CA PHE A 28 3.78 7.28 -4.30
C PHE A 28 3.30 8.72 -4.46
N MET A 29 2.14 9.03 -3.92
CA MET A 29 1.54 10.36 -4.00
C MET A 29 1.44 10.97 -2.60
N LEU A 30 1.90 12.20 -2.47
CA LEU A 30 1.67 13.01 -1.27
C LEU A 30 0.39 13.79 -1.46
N VAL A 31 -0.53 13.64 -0.51
CA VAL A 31 -1.85 14.28 -0.53
C VAL A 31 -1.97 15.16 0.71
N CYS A 32 -2.26 16.43 0.49
CA CYS A 32 -2.49 17.36 1.58
C CYS A 32 -3.84 17.06 2.25
N ILE A 33 -3.88 17.18 3.58
CA ILE A 33 -5.12 16.98 4.36
C ILE A 33 -5.76 18.33 4.71
N ASN A 34 -4.93 19.34 4.95
CA ASN A 34 -5.36 20.68 5.35
C ASN A 34 -5.47 21.67 4.17
N ASP A 35 -5.25 21.19 2.95
CA ASP A 35 -5.40 21.97 1.71
C ASP A 35 -5.68 21.02 0.53
N THR A 36 -5.79 21.56 -0.67
CA THR A 36 -6.36 20.93 -1.87
C THR A 36 -5.32 20.45 -2.88
N TRP A 37 -4.05 20.31 -2.47
CA TRP A 37 -2.98 19.88 -3.36
C TRP A 37 -2.60 18.41 -3.16
N LYS A 38 -2.11 17.83 -4.25
CA LYS A 38 -1.51 16.50 -4.31
C LYS A 38 -0.36 16.51 -5.30
N VAL A 39 0.73 15.81 -4.97
CA VAL A 39 1.92 15.75 -5.83
C VAL A 39 2.45 14.31 -5.89
N PRO A 40 2.76 13.77 -7.09
CA PRO A 40 3.47 12.50 -7.19
C PRO A 40 4.92 12.70 -6.72
N MET A 41 5.33 11.93 -5.72
CA MET A 41 6.69 11.99 -5.17
C MET A 41 7.67 11.10 -5.94
N GLY A 42 7.17 10.01 -6.48
CA GLY A 42 7.95 9.03 -7.22
C GLY A 42 7.07 8.01 -7.91
N TYR A 43 7.56 7.48 -9.00
CA TYR A 43 6.93 6.40 -9.74
C TYR A 43 7.96 5.36 -10.15
N TYR A 44 7.53 4.11 -10.23
CA TYR A 44 8.36 2.96 -10.56
C TYR A 44 7.62 2.05 -11.53
N PHE A 45 8.23 1.74 -12.67
CA PHE A 45 7.70 0.76 -13.61
C PHE A 45 8.11 -0.63 -13.13
N ILE A 46 7.12 -1.47 -12.87
CA ILE A 46 7.31 -2.76 -12.21
C ILE A 46 6.52 -3.86 -12.94
N ASN A 47 7.00 -5.09 -12.86
CA ASN A 47 6.21 -6.27 -13.19
C ASN A 47 5.59 -6.86 -11.90
N SER A 48 6.45 -7.03 -10.91
CA SER A 48 6.10 -7.39 -9.54
C SER A 48 6.95 -6.58 -8.55
N LEU A 49 6.50 -6.51 -7.30
CA LEU A 49 7.26 -5.92 -6.21
C LEU A 49 6.94 -6.70 -4.94
N ASN A 50 7.97 -7.28 -4.32
CA ASN A 50 7.78 -7.98 -3.05
C ASN A 50 7.60 -6.97 -1.90
N SER A 51 7.26 -7.47 -0.71
CA SER A 51 6.90 -6.62 0.41
C SER A 51 8.11 -5.85 0.95
N GLU A 52 9.28 -6.45 0.90
CA GLU A 52 10.56 -5.92 1.35
C GLU A 52 11.01 -4.75 0.46
N GLN A 53 10.93 -4.91 -0.86
CA GLN A 53 11.19 -3.84 -1.82
C GLN A 53 10.21 -2.67 -1.62
N LYS A 54 8.92 -2.94 -1.37
CA LYS A 54 7.93 -1.90 -1.03
C LYS A 54 8.30 -1.15 0.24
N VAL A 55 8.77 -1.86 1.28
CA VAL A 55 9.24 -1.25 2.53
C VAL A 55 10.37 -0.26 2.26
N GLU A 56 11.36 -0.63 1.45
CA GLU A 56 12.50 0.25 1.14
C GLU A 56 12.08 1.48 0.33
N LEU A 57 11.21 1.32 -0.67
CA LEU A 57 10.68 2.45 -1.44
C LEU A 57 9.84 3.39 -0.56
N LEU A 58 8.99 2.85 0.31
CA LEU A 58 8.16 3.65 1.22
C LEU A 58 9.02 4.40 2.25
N ARG A 59 10.02 3.74 2.86
CA ARG A 59 10.98 4.39 3.75
C ARG A 59 11.70 5.53 3.06
N LYS A 60 12.18 5.31 1.82
CA LYS A 60 12.81 6.36 1.01
C LYS A 60 11.87 7.55 0.82
N CYS A 61 10.61 7.30 0.44
CA CYS A 61 9.60 8.34 0.28
C CYS A 61 9.38 9.15 1.57
N ILE A 62 9.18 8.47 2.70
CA ILE A 62 8.97 9.10 4.01
C ILE A 62 10.17 10.00 4.38
N ARG A 63 11.39 9.51 4.17
CA ARG A 63 12.63 10.27 4.44
C ARG A 63 12.71 11.56 3.61
N GLU A 64 12.44 11.49 2.31
CA GLU A 64 12.51 12.68 1.46
C GLU A 64 11.44 13.72 1.84
N VAL A 65 10.24 13.27 2.23
CA VAL A 65 9.18 14.19 2.70
C VAL A 65 9.54 14.82 4.03
N ASN A 66 10.07 14.05 4.97
CA ASN A 66 10.50 14.54 6.28
C ASN A 66 11.59 15.63 6.15
N LYS A 67 12.53 15.48 5.19
CA LYS A 67 13.54 16.51 4.89
C LYS A 67 12.94 17.84 4.43
N CYS A 68 11.75 17.83 3.83
CA CYS A 68 11.03 19.04 3.44
C CYS A 68 10.28 19.72 4.59
N GLY A 69 10.33 19.15 5.81
CA GLY A 69 9.57 19.65 6.97
C GLY A 69 8.07 19.35 6.91
N ILE A 70 7.65 18.45 6.01
CA ILE A 70 6.26 18.02 5.89
C ILE A 70 6.00 16.88 6.87
N ILE A 71 4.91 16.99 7.64
CA ILE A 71 4.49 15.97 8.59
C ILE A 71 3.58 14.96 7.89
N ILE A 72 4.01 13.70 7.82
CA ILE A 72 3.18 12.60 7.31
C ILE A 72 2.32 12.06 8.45
N SER A 73 1.01 12.27 8.38
CA SER A 73 0.08 11.74 9.40
C SER A 73 -0.34 10.29 9.15
N ASN A 74 -0.48 9.90 7.88
CA ASN A 74 -0.92 8.56 7.50
C ASN A 74 -0.38 8.12 6.13
N ILE A 75 -0.39 6.80 5.92
CA ILE A 75 -0.32 6.17 4.61
C ILE A 75 -1.66 5.50 4.31
N THR A 76 -2.09 5.57 3.05
CA THR A 76 -3.31 4.91 2.58
C THR A 76 -2.99 3.95 1.43
N PHE A 77 -3.52 2.73 1.46
CA PHE A 77 -3.35 1.75 0.38
C PHE A 77 -4.56 0.80 0.26
N ASP A 78 -4.62 0.04 -0.85
CA ASP A 78 -5.71 -0.88 -1.16
C ASP A 78 -5.66 -2.22 -0.39
N GLY A 79 -6.56 -3.15 -0.70
CA GLY A 79 -6.61 -4.46 -0.04
C GLY A 79 -5.54 -5.47 -0.43
N CYS A 80 -4.48 -5.07 -1.15
CA CYS A 80 -3.50 -6.03 -1.68
C CYS A 80 -2.71 -6.73 -0.55
N PRO A 81 -2.58 -8.07 -0.56
CA PRO A 81 -1.84 -8.80 0.48
C PRO A 81 -0.40 -8.32 0.71
N THR A 82 0.28 -7.89 -0.35
CA THR A 82 1.65 -7.35 -0.28
C THR A 82 1.72 -6.00 0.43
N ASN A 83 0.67 -5.17 0.35
CA ASN A 83 0.61 -3.89 1.08
C ASN A 83 0.39 -4.13 2.58
N PHE A 84 -0.46 -5.09 2.93
CA PHE A 84 -0.59 -5.52 4.33
C PHE A 84 0.73 -6.07 4.87
N THR A 85 1.42 -6.93 4.13
CA THR A 85 2.72 -7.47 4.57
C THR A 85 3.78 -6.38 4.67
N MET A 86 3.83 -5.42 3.74
CA MET A 86 4.67 -4.22 3.86
C MET A 86 4.38 -3.46 5.16
N SER A 87 3.11 -3.18 5.49
CA SER A 87 2.76 -2.49 6.74
C SER A 87 3.14 -3.29 7.99
N LEU A 88 3.03 -4.63 7.93
CA LEU A 88 3.43 -5.53 9.00
C LEU A 88 4.95 -5.50 9.24
N LEU A 89 5.74 -5.55 8.17
CA LEU A 89 7.20 -5.43 8.24
C LEU A 89 7.67 -4.08 8.80
N LEU A 90 6.86 -3.04 8.65
CA LEU A 90 7.09 -1.72 9.26
C LEU A 90 6.53 -1.60 10.69
N GLY A 91 5.96 -2.68 11.23
CA GLY A 91 5.53 -2.79 12.61
C GLY A 91 4.06 -2.51 12.87
N ALA A 92 3.23 -2.33 11.85
CA ALA A 92 1.77 -2.30 12.00
C ALA A 92 1.21 -3.72 12.16
N ASN A 93 0.00 -3.87 12.68
CA ASN A 93 -0.74 -5.13 12.64
C ASN A 93 -2.22 -4.84 12.45
N LEU A 94 -2.69 -4.93 11.21
CA LEU A 94 -4.11 -4.76 10.86
C LEU A 94 -4.88 -6.09 10.81
N ARG A 95 -4.19 -7.23 10.91
CA ARG A 95 -4.79 -8.56 10.74
C ARG A 95 -5.26 -9.16 12.06
N ASN A 96 -4.58 -8.84 13.18
CA ASN A 96 -4.98 -9.31 14.49
C ASN A 96 -6.05 -8.39 15.09
N ILE A 97 -7.32 -8.76 14.95
CA ILE A 97 -8.46 -7.97 15.45
C ILE A 97 -8.41 -7.77 16.97
N SER A 98 -7.89 -8.75 17.71
CA SER A 98 -7.77 -8.67 19.18
C SER A 98 -6.64 -7.77 19.65
N ASN A 99 -5.68 -7.44 18.77
CA ASN A 99 -4.54 -6.59 19.08
C ASN A 99 -4.11 -5.79 17.85
N VAL A 100 -5.02 -4.93 17.38
CA VAL A 100 -4.78 -4.08 16.21
C VAL A 100 -3.73 -3.03 16.56
N LYS A 101 -2.69 -2.94 15.74
CA LYS A 101 -1.70 -1.86 15.78
C LYS A 101 -1.76 -1.09 14.46
N PRO A 102 -2.54 0.00 14.36
CA PRO A 102 -2.81 0.68 13.09
C PRO A 102 -1.75 1.74 12.75
N CYS A 103 -0.52 1.56 13.18
CA CYS A 103 0.55 2.52 12.96
C CYS A 103 1.89 1.84 12.73
N ILE A 104 2.74 2.52 11.99
CA ILE A 104 4.16 2.21 11.80
C ILE A 104 5.00 3.30 12.45
N THR A 105 6.26 2.98 12.73
CA THR A 105 7.25 3.97 13.17
C THR A 105 8.40 3.97 12.18
N VAL A 106 8.68 5.13 11.60
CA VAL A 106 9.80 5.34 10.67
C VAL A 106 10.55 6.58 11.11
N GLU A 107 11.82 6.42 11.50
CA GLU A 107 12.69 7.52 11.98
C GLU A 107 11.98 8.38 13.04
N ASP A 108 11.52 7.73 14.11
CA ASP A 108 10.81 8.35 15.24
C ASP A 108 9.48 9.04 14.89
N THR A 109 9.03 8.96 13.63
CA THR A 109 7.72 9.45 13.19
C THR A 109 6.70 8.33 13.27
N ILE A 110 5.62 8.55 14.03
CA ILE A 110 4.46 7.64 14.07
C ILE A 110 3.54 8.00 12.91
N ILE A 111 3.27 7.03 12.05
CA ILE A 111 2.43 7.21 10.86
C ILE A 111 1.29 6.18 10.92
N PHE A 112 0.04 6.66 10.83
CA PHE A 112 -1.12 5.77 10.81
C PHE A 112 -1.24 5.03 9.48
N VAL A 113 -1.74 3.79 9.52
CA VAL A 113 -2.02 3.00 8.33
C VAL A 113 -3.53 2.94 8.13
N ILE A 114 -3.98 3.46 6.99
CA ILE A 114 -5.38 3.49 6.61
C ILE A 114 -5.58 2.64 5.35
N LEU A 115 -6.64 1.85 5.31
CA LEU A 115 -7.04 1.12 4.11
C LEU A 115 -7.97 2.01 3.29
N ASP A 116 -7.85 1.98 1.95
CA ASP A 116 -8.76 2.67 1.05
C ASP A 116 -10.21 2.21 1.31
N PRO A 117 -11.08 3.08 1.86
CA PRO A 117 -12.43 2.69 2.25
C PRO A 117 -13.26 2.21 1.05
N SER A 118 -13.08 2.83 -0.11
CA SER A 118 -13.82 2.48 -1.32
C SER A 118 -13.44 1.09 -1.81
N HIS A 119 -12.14 0.75 -1.73
CA HIS A 119 -11.65 -0.58 -2.06
C HIS A 119 -12.13 -1.61 -1.02
N MET A 120 -12.11 -1.28 0.27
CA MET A 120 -12.57 -2.19 1.33
C MET A 120 -14.05 -2.52 1.17
N MET A 121 -14.89 -1.51 0.93
CA MET A 121 -16.33 -1.72 0.68
C MET A 121 -16.57 -2.57 -0.57
N LYS A 122 -15.75 -2.41 -1.61
CA LYS A 122 -15.81 -3.25 -2.81
C LYS A 122 -15.52 -4.73 -2.50
N LEU A 123 -14.54 -5.01 -1.64
CA LEU A 123 -14.22 -6.38 -1.21
C LEU A 123 -15.36 -6.99 -0.41
N VAL A 124 -15.93 -6.25 0.54
CA VAL A 124 -17.09 -6.70 1.31
C VAL A 124 -18.26 -7.02 0.39
N ARG A 125 -18.60 -6.12 -0.53
CA ARG A 125 -19.66 -6.33 -1.52
C ARG A 125 -19.39 -7.57 -2.39
N ASN A 126 -18.16 -7.76 -2.86
CA ASN A 126 -17.80 -8.93 -3.65
C ASN A 126 -17.94 -10.23 -2.84
N CYS A 127 -17.55 -10.21 -1.56
CA CYS A 127 -17.76 -11.33 -0.65
C CYS A 127 -19.25 -11.70 -0.55
N PHE A 128 -20.14 -10.73 -0.30
CA PHE A 128 -21.59 -10.97 -0.29
C PHE A 128 -22.16 -11.44 -1.63
N GLY A 129 -21.59 -10.99 -2.76
CA GLY A 129 -22.04 -11.39 -4.09
C GLY A 129 -21.59 -12.80 -4.48
N GLU A 130 -20.44 -13.25 -3.99
CA GLU A 130 -19.85 -14.56 -4.28
C GLU A 130 -20.34 -15.63 -3.29
N TYR A 131 -20.41 -15.28 -2.00
CA TYR A 131 -20.88 -16.15 -0.93
C TYR A 131 -22.32 -15.79 -0.58
N ILE A 132 -23.26 -16.56 -1.16
CA ILE A 132 -24.71 -16.38 -0.98
C ILE A 132 -25.15 -16.67 0.46
N ILE A 133 -24.43 -17.54 1.16
CA ILE A 133 -24.69 -17.92 2.55
C ILE A 133 -23.45 -17.55 3.38
N LEU A 134 -23.65 -16.70 4.37
CA LEU A 134 -22.63 -16.36 5.37
C LEU A 134 -23.07 -16.93 6.71
N ILE A 135 -22.13 -17.51 7.46
CA ILE A 135 -22.40 -18.15 8.74
C ILE A 135 -21.67 -17.38 9.84
N ASN A 136 -22.38 -17.06 10.93
CA ASN A 136 -21.81 -16.35 12.07
C ASN A 136 -20.96 -17.28 12.96
N GLY A 137 -20.34 -16.72 14.01
CA GLY A 137 -19.53 -17.47 14.96
C GLY A 137 -20.29 -18.54 15.78
N ASN A 138 -21.62 -18.53 15.76
CA ASN A 138 -22.49 -19.50 16.41
C ASN A 138 -22.98 -20.60 15.45
N GLY A 139 -22.62 -20.55 14.17
CA GLY A 139 -23.10 -21.49 13.16
C GLY A 139 -24.44 -21.13 12.52
N GLU A 140 -24.96 -19.92 12.76
CA GLU A 140 -26.24 -19.46 12.21
C GLU A 140 -26.03 -18.66 10.93
N GLU A 141 -26.95 -18.79 9.98
CA GLU A 141 -26.93 -17.97 8.76
C GLU A 141 -27.16 -16.50 9.09
N ILE A 142 -26.29 -15.65 8.55
CA ILE A 142 -26.41 -14.20 8.57
C ILE A 142 -27.38 -13.83 7.45
N ASN A 143 -28.66 -13.66 7.80
CA ASN A 143 -29.71 -13.15 6.92
C ASN A 143 -29.62 -11.64 6.71
#